data_AF-A0A7J3AN86-F1
#
_entry.id   AF-A0A7J3AN86-F1
#
_cell.length_a   1.000
_cell.length_b   1.000
_cell.length_c   1.000
_cell.angle_alpha   90.00
_cell.angle_beta   90.00
_cell.angle_gamma   90.00
#
_symmetry.space_group_name_H-M   'P 1'
#
loop_
_entity.id
_entity.type
_entity.pdbx_description
1 polymer ?
#
loop_
_entity_poly.entity_id
_entity_poly.type
_entity_poly.pdbx_seq_one_letter_code
_entity_poly.pdbx_strand_id
1 'polypeptide(L)'
;MEDKEIILRKKAEMICSGKLFIPSDITIPFPLSKSSAGPGAGSESIVLSFSGMRVKVPISRESGEFQLRRSENGLDLLRNGEPFISGVSLVPTVCHSPGQAFITLTRACRMNCLFCTINDSLHGRKSELSADDAYALISSASKKPNFQAVAITSGITTTVEDQIERIAELLRRIRRSFPVIPIGVEPLITDRGQIRILKDAGATEIKINIEAASKKIFRKVCPARDYDLTLEAIRWAVDEFGKNLVTSNIIVGLGESDEEVLESIETLAEIG
;
A
#
# COMPACT_ATOMS: atom_id res chain seq x y z
N MET A 1 17.67 10.29 -23.75
CA MET A 1 16.43 10.02 -23.01
C MET A 1 16.26 8.51 -23.05
N GLU A 2 16.49 7.83 -21.93
CA GLU A 2 16.41 6.37 -21.86
C GLU A 2 14.98 5.93 -22.20
N ASP A 3 14.84 4.84 -22.94
CA ASP A 3 13.53 4.34 -23.37
C ASP A 3 12.66 4.06 -22.15
N LYS A 4 11.41 4.57 -22.16
CA LYS A 4 10.45 4.40 -21.07
C LYS A 4 10.22 2.92 -20.77
N GLU A 5 10.23 2.06 -21.79
CA GLU A 5 10.10 0.62 -21.63
C GLU A 5 11.28 0.02 -20.87
N ILE A 6 12.51 0.45 -21.19
CA ILE A 6 13.72 0.03 -20.48
C ILE A 6 13.66 0.44 -19.01
N ILE A 7 13.25 1.67 -18.71
CA ILE A 7 13.15 2.16 -17.32
C ILE A 7 12.10 1.36 -16.54
N LEU A 8 10.94 1.08 -17.16
CA LEU A 8 9.89 0.26 -16.56
C LEU A 8 10.38 -1.15 -16.26
N ARG A 9 11.09 -1.78 -17.21
CA ARG A 9 11.68 -3.10 -17.03
C ARG A 9 12.69 -3.12 -15.89
N LYS A 10 13.56 -2.11 -15.80
CA LYS A 10 14.52 -2.00 -14.68
C LYS A 10 13.81 -1.88 -13.32
N LYS A 11 12.74 -1.08 -13.25
CA LYS A 11 11.90 -0.99 -12.03
C LYS A 11 11.26 -2.35 -11.70
N ALA A 12 10.71 -3.05 -12.68
CA ALA A 12 10.09 -4.36 -12.48
C ALA A 12 11.11 -5.39 -11.99
N GLU A 13 12.30 -5.43 -12.61
CA GLU A 13 13.41 -6.28 -12.17
C GLU A 13 13.76 -5.99 -10.70
N MET A 14 13.86 -4.72 -10.29
CA MET A 14 14.11 -4.37 -8.89
C MET A 14 13.02 -4.79 -7.90
N ILE A 15 11.75 -4.82 -8.34
CA ILE A 15 10.63 -5.26 -7.49
C ILE A 15 10.65 -6.78 -7.33
N CYS A 16 10.98 -7.51 -8.40
CA CYS A 16 11.03 -8.98 -8.41
C CYS A 16 12.29 -9.53 -7.74
N SER A 17 13.38 -8.79 -7.81
CA SER A 17 14.70 -9.19 -7.32
C SER A 17 14.87 -8.98 -5.81
N GLY A 18 15.99 -9.49 -5.29
CA GLY A 18 16.30 -9.52 -3.86
C GLY A 18 16.69 -8.17 -3.24
N LYS A 19 17.34 -8.28 -2.08
CA LYS A 19 17.72 -7.14 -1.24
C LYS A 19 18.77 -6.24 -1.90
N LEU A 20 18.69 -4.94 -1.63
CA LEU A 20 19.72 -3.96 -1.95
C LEU A 20 20.86 -4.02 -0.91
N PHE A 21 22.08 -4.23 -1.37
CA PHE A 21 23.27 -4.03 -0.57
C PHE A 21 23.65 -2.56 -0.53
N ILE A 22 23.88 -2.04 0.68
CA ILE A 22 24.36 -0.68 0.91
C ILE A 22 25.77 -0.78 1.49
N PRO A 23 26.81 -0.47 0.69
CA PRO A 23 28.18 -0.41 1.17
C PRO A 23 28.36 0.53 2.38
N SER A 24 29.30 0.19 3.26
CA SER A 24 29.54 0.91 4.51
C SER A 24 30.03 2.35 4.32
N ASP A 25 30.58 2.68 3.16
CA ASP A 25 30.98 4.04 2.78
C ASP A 25 29.79 4.92 2.39
N ILE A 26 28.58 4.37 2.24
CA ILE A 26 27.37 5.13 1.91
C ILE A 26 26.54 5.38 3.16
N THR A 27 26.42 6.66 3.55
CA THR A 27 25.62 7.08 4.69
C THR A 27 24.18 7.36 4.27
N ILE A 28 23.22 6.77 4.97
CA ILE A 28 21.79 7.05 4.77
C ILE A 28 21.40 8.23 5.68
N PRO A 29 20.91 9.36 5.13
CA PRO A 29 20.71 10.59 5.89
C PRO A 29 19.41 10.60 6.73
N PHE A 30 18.67 9.48 6.77
CA PHE A 30 17.41 9.36 7.47
C PHE A 30 17.20 7.92 7.99
N PRO A 31 16.31 7.71 8.99
CA PRO A 31 15.96 6.39 9.46
C PRO A 31 15.37 5.52 8.34
N LEU A 32 15.76 4.25 8.30
CA LEU A 32 15.22 3.28 7.36
C LEU A 32 13.76 2.93 7.67
N SER A 33 12.99 2.63 6.63
CA SER A 33 11.61 2.19 6.79
C SER A 33 11.59 0.75 7.27
N LYS A 34 10.88 0.48 8.37
CA LYS A 34 10.54 -0.88 8.81
C LYS A 34 9.02 -1.05 8.78
N SER A 35 8.53 -1.83 7.81
CA SER A 35 7.10 -2.09 7.70
C SER A 35 6.68 -3.16 8.71
N SER A 36 5.51 -2.94 9.30
CA SER A 36 4.88 -3.91 10.19
C SER A 36 4.00 -4.90 9.43
N ALA A 37 3.44 -4.50 8.28
CA ALA A 37 2.57 -5.31 7.41
C ALA A 37 2.97 -5.18 5.92
N GLY A 38 2.41 -6.06 5.08
CA GLY A 38 2.68 -6.13 3.64
C GLY A 38 3.90 -6.99 3.28
N PRO A 39 4.25 -7.12 1.98
CA PRO A 39 5.29 -8.02 1.49
C PRO A 39 6.69 -7.79 2.09
N GLY A 40 6.99 -6.56 2.54
CA GLY A 40 8.27 -6.21 3.18
C GLY A 40 8.26 -6.27 4.72
N ALA A 41 7.19 -6.81 5.33
CA ALA A 41 7.06 -6.84 6.79
C ALA A 41 8.25 -7.53 7.48
N GLY A 42 8.77 -6.90 8.53
CA GLY A 42 9.91 -7.43 9.29
C GLY A 42 11.29 -7.12 8.72
N SER A 43 11.39 -6.61 7.50
CA SER A 43 12.65 -6.17 6.88
C SER A 43 12.84 -4.65 6.93
N GLU A 44 14.09 -4.20 7.02
CA GLU A 44 14.45 -2.80 6.73
C GLU A 44 14.40 -2.58 5.22
N SER A 45 13.94 -1.40 4.81
CA SER A 45 13.75 -1.05 3.41
C SER A 45 14.07 0.41 3.15
N ILE A 46 14.43 0.71 1.90
CA ILE A 46 14.72 2.06 1.42
C ILE A 46 13.96 2.33 0.13
N VAL A 47 13.62 3.60 -0.11
CA VAL A 47 13.02 4.03 -1.36
C VAL A 47 14.09 4.70 -2.21
N LEU A 48 14.26 4.19 -3.43
CA LEU A 48 15.11 4.78 -4.45
C LEU A 48 14.24 5.50 -5.49
N SER A 49 14.73 6.63 -6.01
CA SER A 49 14.13 7.31 -7.15
C SER A 49 15.14 7.48 -8.28
N PHE A 50 14.68 7.25 -9.51
CA PHE A 50 15.45 7.39 -10.74
C PHE A 50 14.47 7.64 -11.89
N SER A 51 14.84 8.48 -12.86
CA SER A 51 14.06 8.71 -14.09
C SER A 51 12.54 8.94 -13.87
N GLY A 52 12.18 9.68 -12.83
CA GLY A 52 10.78 9.97 -12.46
C GLY A 52 10.02 8.81 -11.79
N MET A 53 10.67 7.65 -11.60
CA MET A 53 10.13 6.49 -10.91
C MET A 53 10.60 6.42 -9.47
N ARG A 54 9.87 5.63 -8.67
CA ARG A 54 10.23 5.25 -7.31
C ARG A 54 10.09 3.74 -7.16
N VAL A 55 11.01 3.14 -6.43
CA VAL A 55 10.97 1.73 -6.05
C VAL A 55 11.38 1.59 -4.59
N LYS A 56 10.63 0.80 -3.85
CA LYS A 56 10.96 0.45 -2.47
C LYS A 56 11.54 -0.94 -2.45
N VAL A 57 12.75 -1.08 -1.94
CA VAL A 57 13.48 -2.36 -1.90
C VAL A 57 13.90 -2.69 -0.47
N PRO A 58 13.83 -3.98 -0.07
CA PRO A 58 14.40 -4.41 1.19
C PRO A 58 15.93 -4.26 1.14
N ILE A 59 16.56 -3.99 2.27
CA ILE A 59 18.02 -3.83 2.34
C ILE A 59 18.70 -5.06 2.96
N SER A 60 19.98 -5.21 2.65
CA SER A 60 20.89 -6.20 3.23
C SER A 60 22.21 -5.53 3.58
N ARG A 61 22.80 -5.96 4.69
CA ARG A 61 24.13 -5.48 5.13
C ARG A 61 25.27 -6.41 4.73
N GLU A 62 24.96 -7.58 4.17
CA GLU A 62 25.95 -8.61 3.82
C GLU A 62 26.18 -8.66 2.31
N SER A 63 25.11 -8.89 1.56
CA SER A 63 25.13 -8.97 0.09
C SER A 63 23.73 -8.75 -0.48
N GLY A 64 23.68 -8.42 -1.77
CA GLY A 64 22.45 -8.14 -2.49
C GLY A 64 22.70 -8.20 -3.98
N GLU A 65 21.67 -8.56 -4.75
CA GLU A 65 21.75 -8.57 -6.21
C GLU A 65 22.02 -7.16 -6.76
N PHE A 66 21.47 -6.15 -6.09
CA PHE A 66 21.76 -4.76 -6.35
C PHE A 66 22.67 -4.15 -5.30
N GLN A 67 23.49 -3.20 -5.73
CA GLN A 67 24.42 -2.48 -4.87
C GLN A 67 24.43 -0.99 -5.20
N LEU A 68 24.38 -0.13 -4.17
CA LEU A 68 24.64 1.29 -4.35
C LEU A 68 26.14 1.55 -4.57
N ARG A 69 26.47 2.46 -5.47
CA ARG A 69 27.84 2.92 -5.74
C ARG A 69 27.87 4.45 -5.74
N ARG A 70 28.86 5.06 -5.09
CA ARG A 70 29.11 6.50 -5.26
C ARG A 70 29.57 6.79 -6.68
N SER A 71 29.01 7.82 -7.30
CA SER A 71 29.46 8.38 -8.57
C SER A 71 29.81 9.86 -8.40
N GLU A 72 30.45 10.46 -9.42
CA GLU A 72 30.87 11.87 -9.36
C GLU A 72 29.72 12.83 -9.01
N ASN A 73 28.49 12.49 -9.42
CA ASN A 73 27.30 13.33 -9.27
C ASN A 73 26.23 12.71 -8.34
N GLY A 74 26.58 11.74 -7.49
CA GLY A 74 25.65 11.18 -6.52
C GLY A 74 25.79 9.68 -6.34
N LEU A 75 24.70 8.95 -6.59
CA LEU A 75 24.64 7.50 -6.43
C LEU A 75 24.22 6.84 -7.74
N ASP A 76 24.86 5.73 -8.04
CA ASP A 76 24.44 4.79 -9.06
C ASP A 76 24.02 3.48 -8.40
N LEU A 77 23.29 2.66 -9.16
CA LEU A 77 22.91 1.31 -8.82
C LEU A 77 23.62 0.35 -9.77
N LEU A 78 24.28 -0.65 -9.18
CA LEU A 78 24.83 -1.79 -9.88
C LEU A 78 23.90 -3.00 -9.72
N ARG A 79 23.93 -3.91 -10.68
CA ARG A 79 23.34 -5.25 -10.59
C ARG A 79 24.45 -6.26 -10.84
N ASN A 80 24.73 -7.13 -9.86
CA ASN A 80 25.81 -8.11 -9.93
C ASN A 80 27.18 -7.50 -10.33
N GLY A 81 27.47 -6.29 -9.84
CA GLY A 81 28.71 -5.56 -10.12
C GLY A 81 28.70 -4.71 -11.40
N GLU A 82 27.73 -4.90 -12.29
CA GLU A 82 27.63 -4.15 -13.54
C GLU A 82 26.72 -2.91 -13.41
N PRO A 83 27.01 -1.81 -14.13
CA PRO A 83 26.14 -0.62 -14.13
C PRO A 83 24.70 -0.95 -14.52
N PHE A 84 23.74 -0.54 -13.70
CA PHE A 84 22.32 -0.83 -13.91
C PHE A 84 21.49 0.44 -14.05
N ILE A 85 21.54 1.36 -13.07
CA ILE A 85 20.84 2.65 -13.11
C ILE A 85 21.80 3.75 -12.65
N SER A 86 21.89 4.84 -13.42
CA SER A 86 22.67 6.02 -13.06
C SER A 86 21.79 7.08 -12.39
N GLY A 87 22.36 7.89 -11.50
CA GLY A 87 21.67 9.06 -10.94
C GLY A 87 20.48 8.71 -10.04
N VAL A 88 20.69 7.75 -9.15
CA VAL A 88 19.71 7.33 -8.14
C VAL A 88 19.71 8.30 -6.97
N SER A 89 18.52 8.64 -6.48
CA SER A 89 18.32 9.42 -5.26
C SER A 89 17.66 8.59 -4.16
N LEU A 90 18.07 8.82 -2.92
CA LEU A 90 17.43 8.21 -1.75
C LEU A 90 16.23 9.06 -1.31
N VAL A 91 15.07 8.42 -1.13
CA VAL A 91 13.83 9.12 -0.77
C VAL A 91 13.44 8.75 0.67
N PRO A 92 13.27 9.74 1.57
CA PRO A 92 12.79 9.46 2.92
C PRO A 92 11.33 9.04 2.93
N THR A 93 10.95 8.22 3.90
CA THR A 93 9.56 7.87 4.18
C THR A 93 9.04 8.63 5.40
N VAL A 94 7.74 8.94 5.40
CA VAL A 94 7.10 9.46 6.62
C VAL A 94 6.92 8.32 7.62
N CYS A 95 6.32 7.22 7.16
CA CYS A 95 6.28 5.97 7.91
C CYS A 95 6.83 4.85 7.03
N HIS A 96 5.99 4.37 6.13
CA HIS A 96 6.23 3.23 5.25
C HIS A 96 6.27 3.66 3.76
N SER A 97 5.70 4.81 3.41
CA SER A 97 5.64 5.37 2.07
C SER A 97 6.16 6.82 2.07
N PRO A 98 6.74 7.32 0.97
CA PRO A 98 7.05 8.74 0.83
C PRO A 98 5.78 9.58 0.97
N GLY A 99 5.82 10.55 1.88
CA GLY A 99 4.77 11.54 2.10
C GLY A 99 3.43 11.04 2.66
N GLN A 100 3.24 9.73 2.87
CA GLN A 100 1.99 9.19 3.38
C GLN A 100 2.17 8.42 4.69
N ALA A 101 1.28 8.64 5.64
CA ALA A 101 1.10 7.76 6.80
C ALA A 101 0.03 6.71 6.49
N PHE A 102 0.42 5.44 6.41
CA PHE A 102 -0.50 4.31 6.22
C PHE A 102 -0.62 3.59 7.53
N ILE A 103 -1.85 3.47 7.98
CA ILE A 103 -2.21 2.94 9.28
C ILE A 103 -3.06 1.70 9.05
N THR A 104 -2.59 0.57 9.59
CA THR A 104 -3.40 -0.63 9.71
C THR A 104 -3.95 -0.67 11.12
N LEU A 105 -5.25 -0.42 11.27
CA LEU A 105 -5.91 -0.41 12.58
C LEU A 105 -5.88 -1.78 13.24
N THR A 106 -6.18 -2.82 12.47
CA THR A 106 -6.25 -4.19 12.98
C THR A 106 -5.45 -5.13 12.09
N ARG A 107 -4.57 -5.92 12.71
CA ARG A 107 -3.70 -6.92 12.09
C ARG A 107 -4.13 -8.36 12.36
N ALA A 108 -5.40 -8.55 12.66
CA ALA A 108 -6.09 -9.84 12.71
C ALA A 108 -7.29 -9.78 11.76
N CYS A 109 -7.63 -10.88 11.12
CA CYS A 109 -8.66 -10.87 10.08
C CYS A 109 -9.22 -12.27 9.87
N ARG A 110 -10.53 -12.41 10.10
CA ARG A 110 -11.27 -13.65 9.92
C ARG A 110 -11.60 -13.99 8.46
N MET A 111 -11.19 -13.16 7.50
CA MET A 111 -11.48 -13.36 6.07
C MET A 111 -10.64 -14.46 5.41
N ASN A 112 -9.51 -14.84 6.01
CA ASN A 112 -8.63 -15.94 5.56
C ASN A 112 -8.31 -15.92 4.05
N CYS A 113 -8.06 -14.74 3.48
CA CYS A 113 -7.62 -14.63 2.09
C CYS A 113 -6.22 -15.25 1.94
N LEU A 114 -6.04 -16.16 0.98
CA LEU A 114 -4.85 -17.03 0.88
C LEU A 114 -3.56 -16.29 0.54
N PHE A 115 -3.67 -15.13 -0.11
CA PHE A 115 -2.53 -14.27 -0.43
C PHE A 115 -2.14 -13.33 0.72
N CYS A 116 -2.99 -13.20 1.75
CA CYS A 116 -2.85 -12.14 2.74
C CYS A 116 -1.87 -12.54 3.85
N THR A 117 -0.96 -11.63 4.18
CA THR A 117 -0.02 -11.80 5.30
C THR A 117 -0.62 -11.41 6.66
N ILE A 118 -1.82 -10.82 6.64
CA ILE A 118 -2.62 -10.55 7.83
C ILE A 118 -3.51 -11.77 8.06
N ASN A 119 -3.08 -12.69 8.93
CA ASN A 119 -3.88 -13.86 9.31
C ASN A 119 -4.12 -13.91 10.83
N ASP A 120 -5.21 -14.58 11.23
CA ASP A 120 -5.64 -14.73 12.62
C ASP A 120 -4.70 -15.56 13.51
N SER A 121 -3.84 -16.42 12.96
CA SER A 121 -3.08 -17.40 13.74
C SER A 121 -1.81 -16.87 14.40
N LEU A 122 -1.41 -15.61 14.15
CA LEU A 122 -0.13 -15.08 14.62
C LEU A 122 -0.22 -14.02 15.73
N HIS A 123 -1.37 -13.38 15.95
CA HIS A 123 -1.40 -12.14 16.72
C HIS A 123 -2.59 -12.03 17.68
N GLY A 124 -2.33 -12.24 18.99
CA GLY A 124 -3.26 -11.88 20.07
C GLY A 124 -3.53 -10.37 20.16
N ARG A 125 -4.22 -9.92 21.23
CA ARG A 125 -4.75 -8.54 21.44
C ARG A 125 -3.83 -7.33 21.14
N LYS A 126 -2.52 -7.51 20.92
CA LYS A 126 -1.59 -6.48 20.43
C LYS A 126 -1.72 -6.16 18.93
N SER A 127 -2.60 -6.85 18.21
CA SER A 127 -2.85 -6.63 16.77
C SER A 127 -3.76 -5.44 16.47
N GLU A 128 -4.38 -4.85 17.48
CA GLU A 128 -5.36 -3.77 17.33
C GLU A 128 -4.83 -2.45 17.88
N LEU A 129 -4.94 -1.39 17.07
CA LEU A 129 -4.71 -0.01 17.47
C LEU A 129 -6.05 0.64 17.87
N SER A 130 -6.03 1.35 18.99
CA SER A 130 -7.11 2.27 19.36
C SER A 130 -7.08 3.50 18.44
N ALA A 131 -8.19 4.25 18.38
CA ALA A 131 -8.23 5.53 17.67
C ALA A 131 -7.22 6.54 18.25
N ASP A 132 -6.97 6.51 19.56
CA ASP A 132 -5.94 7.29 20.24
C ASP A 132 -4.54 6.96 19.74
N ASP A 133 -4.17 5.68 19.74
CA ASP A 133 -2.84 5.22 19.34
C ASP A 133 -2.59 5.50 17.86
N ALA A 134 -3.57 5.20 17.00
CA ALA A 134 -3.50 5.48 15.57
C ALA A 134 -3.35 6.99 15.29
N TYR A 135 -4.11 7.83 16.01
CA TYR A 135 -3.99 9.28 15.91
C TYR A 135 -2.63 9.78 16.40
N ALA A 136 -2.08 9.21 17.47
CA ALA A 136 -0.75 9.58 17.97
C ALA A 136 0.34 9.26 16.92
N LEU A 137 0.23 8.13 16.22
CA LEU A 137 1.13 7.79 15.11
C LEU A 137 1.03 8.82 13.97
N ILE A 138 -0.19 9.21 13.57
CA ILE A 138 -0.42 10.22 12.52
C ILE A 138 0.10 11.59 12.95
N SER A 139 -0.13 11.99 14.19
CA SER A 139 0.35 13.25 14.75
C SER A 139 1.87 13.31 14.86
N SER A 140 2.52 12.17 15.13
CA SER A 140 3.99 12.05 15.06
C SER A 140 4.48 12.14 13.61
N ALA A 141 3.81 11.45 12.70
CA ALA A 141 4.11 11.46 11.27
C ALA A 141 3.97 12.86 10.63
N SER A 142 3.00 13.67 11.06
CA SER A 142 2.77 15.00 10.52
C SER A 142 3.89 16.01 10.81
N LYS A 143 4.77 15.70 11.78
CA LYS A 143 5.96 16.51 12.08
C LYS A 143 7.12 16.26 11.11
N LYS A 144 7.02 15.21 10.28
CA LYS A 144 8.07 14.86 9.32
C LYS A 144 7.93 15.69 8.03
N PRO A 145 9.05 16.02 7.37
CA PRO A 145 9.00 16.73 6.10
C PRO A 145 8.24 15.91 5.05
N ASN A 146 7.54 16.61 4.16
CA ASN A 146 6.76 16.05 3.06
C ASN A 146 5.54 15.21 3.46
N PHE A 147 5.03 15.29 4.69
CA PHE A 147 3.75 14.68 5.04
C PHE A 147 2.61 15.32 4.21
N GLN A 148 1.90 14.49 3.46
CA GLN A 148 0.94 14.90 2.42
C GLN A 148 -0.39 14.17 2.50
N ALA A 149 -0.45 12.95 3.03
CA ALA A 149 -1.69 12.18 3.08
C ALA A 149 -1.70 11.12 4.19
N VAL A 150 -2.90 10.65 4.52
CA VAL A 150 -3.14 9.50 5.38
C VAL A 150 -3.86 8.41 4.60
N ALA A 151 -3.49 7.16 4.80
CA ALA A 151 -4.21 5.99 4.32
C ALA A 151 -4.55 5.09 5.52
N ILE A 152 -5.79 4.61 5.59
CA ILE A 152 -6.27 3.78 6.70
C ILE A 152 -6.82 2.48 6.13
N THR A 153 -6.32 1.36 6.63
CA THR A 153 -6.87 0.02 6.35
C THR A 153 -7.09 -0.73 7.65
N SER A 154 -7.83 -1.83 7.62
CA SER A 154 -8.06 -2.67 8.79
C SER A 154 -8.42 -4.09 8.37
N GLY A 155 -7.92 -5.07 9.12
CA GLY A 155 -8.53 -6.40 9.16
C GLY A 155 -9.88 -6.38 9.89
N ILE A 156 -10.56 -7.53 9.85
CA ILE A 156 -11.90 -7.71 10.41
C ILE A 156 -11.84 -8.81 11.48
N THR A 157 -11.91 -8.40 12.75
CA THR A 157 -11.90 -9.34 13.89
C THR A 157 -13.30 -9.78 14.30
N THR A 158 -14.26 -8.86 14.28
CA THR A 158 -15.64 -9.10 14.73
C THR A 158 -16.65 -8.99 13.58
N THR A 159 -16.96 -7.78 13.12
CA THR A 159 -17.94 -7.53 12.06
C THR A 159 -17.42 -6.46 11.10
N VAL A 160 -18.08 -6.33 9.94
CA VAL A 160 -17.76 -5.25 9.00
C VAL A 160 -18.22 -3.91 9.58
N GLU A 161 -19.36 -3.91 10.29
CA GLU A 161 -19.90 -2.73 10.97
C GLU A 161 -18.90 -2.17 11.99
N ASP A 162 -18.30 -3.03 12.82
CA ASP A 162 -17.29 -2.63 13.81
C ASP A 162 -16.03 -2.06 13.13
N GLN A 163 -15.63 -2.62 11.98
CA GLN A 163 -14.54 -2.07 11.18
C GLN A 163 -14.85 -0.65 10.71
N ILE A 164 -16.06 -0.43 10.17
CA ILE A 164 -16.49 0.86 9.62
C ILE A 164 -16.58 1.90 10.73
N GLU A 165 -17.14 1.55 11.89
CA GLU A 165 -17.22 2.45 13.04
C GLU A 165 -15.83 2.89 13.53
N ARG A 166 -14.88 1.95 13.65
CA ARG A 166 -13.50 2.26 14.07
C ARG A 166 -12.77 3.16 13.09
N ILE A 167 -12.92 2.92 11.79
CA ILE A 167 -12.33 3.81 10.76
C ILE A 167 -12.99 5.19 10.86
N ALA A 168 -14.32 5.27 10.98
CA ALA A 168 -15.06 6.53 11.09
C ALA A 168 -14.69 7.32 12.35
N GLU A 169 -14.48 6.66 13.49
CA GLU A 169 -13.99 7.30 14.72
C GLU A 169 -12.63 7.95 14.51
N LEU A 170 -11.68 7.21 13.93
CA LEU A 170 -10.35 7.75 13.62
C LEU A 170 -10.42 8.91 12.62
N LEU A 171 -11.23 8.81 11.57
CA LEU A 171 -11.42 9.87 10.58
C LEU A 171 -11.88 11.18 11.22
N ARG A 172 -12.94 11.14 12.04
CA ARG A 172 -13.46 12.32 12.74
C ARG A 172 -12.38 12.95 13.63
N ARG A 173 -11.55 12.13 14.26
CA ARG A 173 -10.44 12.59 15.09
C ARG A 173 -9.34 13.26 14.26
N ILE A 174 -8.94 12.67 13.15
CA ILE A 174 -7.96 13.28 12.23
C ILE A 174 -8.48 14.62 11.73
N ARG A 175 -9.76 14.69 11.31
CA ARG A 175 -10.38 15.91 10.75
C ARG A 175 -10.40 17.09 11.73
N ARG A 176 -10.52 16.84 13.03
CA ARG A 176 -10.42 17.90 14.06
C ARG A 176 -9.06 18.60 14.07
N SER A 177 -7.98 17.87 13.78
CA SER A 177 -6.61 18.39 13.86
C SER A 177 -5.99 18.71 12.49
N PHE A 178 -6.46 18.02 11.45
CA PHE A 178 -5.98 18.11 10.07
C PHE A 178 -7.20 18.26 9.13
N PRO A 179 -7.85 19.43 9.11
CA PRO A 179 -9.12 19.60 8.42
C PRO A 179 -9.03 19.36 6.90
N VAL A 180 -7.87 19.63 6.29
CA VAL A 180 -7.69 19.60 4.82
C VAL A 180 -6.80 18.47 4.30
N ILE A 181 -6.25 17.61 5.17
CA ILE A 181 -5.36 16.53 4.73
C ILE A 181 -6.14 15.49 3.89
N PRO A 182 -5.66 15.04 2.73
CA PRO A 182 -6.22 13.88 2.05
C PRO A 182 -6.19 12.63 2.95
N ILE A 183 -7.31 11.93 3.05
CA ILE A 183 -7.43 10.67 3.79
C ILE A 183 -8.12 9.61 2.93
N GLY A 184 -7.35 8.60 2.53
CA GLY A 184 -7.88 7.40 1.87
C GLY A 184 -8.24 6.31 2.87
N VAL A 185 -9.30 5.58 2.60
CA VAL A 185 -9.72 4.42 3.40
C VAL A 185 -9.80 3.17 2.54
N GLU A 186 -9.37 2.04 3.07
CA GLU A 186 -9.42 0.72 2.43
C GLU A 186 -10.20 -0.27 3.32
N PRO A 187 -11.55 -0.17 3.35
CA PRO A 187 -12.41 -1.05 4.12
C PRO A 187 -12.84 -2.30 3.33
N LEU A 188 -13.42 -3.29 4.02
CA LEU A 188 -14.38 -4.19 3.36
C LEU A 188 -15.76 -3.53 3.42
N ILE A 189 -16.50 -3.59 2.33
CA ILE A 189 -17.87 -3.05 2.25
C ILE A 189 -18.83 -4.20 1.95
N THR A 190 -19.90 -4.27 2.72
CA THR A 190 -21.01 -5.22 2.54
C THR A 190 -22.36 -4.54 2.40
N ASP A 191 -22.43 -3.24 2.66
CA ASP A 191 -23.64 -2.43 2.55
C ASP A 191 -23.32 -1.01 2.04
N ARG A 192 -24.20 -0.44 1.21
CA ARG A 192 -24.01 0.90 0.63
C ARG A 192 -23.92 2.00 1.70
N GLY A 193 -24.66 1.89 2.79
CA GLY A 193 -24.67 2.87 3.88
C GLY A 193 -23.29 3.03 4.55
N GLN A 194 -22.49 1.96 4.56
CA GLN A 194 -21.12 1.97 5.11
C GLN A 194 -20.21 2.96 4.39
N ILE A 195 -20.33 3.09 3.06
CA ILE A 195 -19.57 4.03 2.25
C ILE A 195 -19.89 5.48 2.66
N ARG A 196 -21.19 5.76 2.85
CA ARG A 196 -21.65 7.08 3.29
C ARG A 196 -21.16 7.43 4.69
N ILE A 197 -21.17 6.47 5.62
CA ILE A 197 -20.61 6.66 6.97
C ILE A 197 -19.15 7.12 6.90
N LEU A 198 -18.32 6.49 6.07
CA LEU A 198 -16.90 6.83 5.92
C LEU A 198 -16.71 8.20 5.25
N LYS A 199 -17.48 8.50 4.20
CA LYS A 199 -17.46 9.79 3.53
C LYS A 199 -17.84 10.93 4.48
N ASP A 200 -18.95 10.77 5.21
CA ASP A 200 -19.45 11.76 6.18
C ASP A 200 -18.49 11.92 7.38
N ALA A 201 -17.75 10.88 7.74
CA ALA A 201 -16.69 10.95 8.75
C ALA A 201 -15.43 11.71 8.26
N GLY A 202 -15.31 11.93 6.95
CA GLY A 202 -14.29 12.78 6.32
C GLY A 202 -13.26 12.06 5.46
N ALA A 203 -13.51 10.83 5.00
CA ALA A 203 -12.68 10.22 3.96
C ALA A 203 -12.75 11.05 2.65
N THR A 204 -11.62 11.20 1.96
CA THR A 204 -11.55 11.91 0.67
C THR A 204 -11.55 10.96 -0.52
N GLU A 205 -11.08 9.74 -0.33
CA GLU A 205 -11.05 8.68 -1.34
C GLU A 205 -11.29 7.32 -0.67
N ILE A 206 -11.73 6.34 -1.43
CA ILE A 206 -11.98 4.98 -0.96
C ILE A 206 -11.35 3.95 -1.88
N LYS A 207 -10.74 2.93 -1.30
CA LYS A 207 -10.14 1.81 -2.01
C LYS A 207 -10.91 0.53 -1.68
N ILE A 208 -11.50 -0.10 -2.70
CA ILE A 208 -12.20 -1.39 -2.57
C ILE A 208 -11.57 -2.34 -3.58
N ASN A 209 -10.88 -3.33 -3.06
CA ASN A 209 -10.04 -4.23 -3.83
C ASN A 209 -10.83 -5.41 -4.42
N ILE A 210 -10.80 -5.59 -5.74
CA ILE A 210 -11.32 -6.80 -6.38
C ILE A 210 -10.38 -8.00 -6.21
N GLU A 211 -9.08 -7.74 -5.99
CA GLU A 211 -7.97 -8.67 -5.70
C GLU A 211 -7.64 -9.68 -6.80
N ALA A 212 -8.63 -10.34 -7.40
CA ALA A 212 -8.42 -11.36 -8.42
C ALA A 212 -9.09 -10.92 -9.74
N ALA A 213 -8.42 -11.20 -10.85
CA ALA A 213 -8.88 -10.81 -12.19
C ALA A 213 -10.24 -11.43 -12.55
N SER A 214 -10.51 -12.66 -12.08
CA SER A 214 -11.78 -13.35 -12.35
C SER A 214 -12.43 -13.94 -11.10
N LYS A 215 -13.76 -14.03 -11.16
CA LYS A 215 -14.60 -14.64 -10.10
C LYS A 215 -14.18 -16.08 -9.75
N LYS A 216 -13.70 -16.83 -10.74
CA LYS A 216 -13.21 -18.21 -10.57
C LYS A 216 -11.99 -18.25 -9.66
N ILE A 217 -11.04 -17.34 -9.88
CA ILE A 217 -9.83 -17.23 -9.05
C ILE A 217 -10.18 -16.66 -7.68
N PHE A 218 -11.01 -15.62 -7.65
CA PHE A 218 -11.48 -15.00 -6.41
C PHE A 218 -12.05 -16.03 -5.43
N ARG A 219 -12.92 -16.93 -5.90
CA ARG A 219 -13.50 -18.01 -5.07
C ARG A 219 -12.45 -18.94 -4.45
N LYS A 220 -11.29 -19.12 -5.09
CA LYS A 220 -10.20 -19.94 -4.57
C LYS A 220 -9.39 -19.18 -3.50
N VAL A 221 -9.14 -17.89 -3.72
CA VAL A 221 -8.20 -17.11 -2.90
C VAL A 221 -8.86 -16.28 -1.81
N CYS A 222 -10.16 -15.98 -1.91
CA CYS A 222 -10.94 -15.16 -0.99
C CYS A 222 -12.14 -15.96 -0.46
N PRO A 223 -11.95 -16.95 0.44
CA PRO A 223 -12.99 -17.92 0.80
C PRO A 223 -14.18 -17.32 1.55
N ALA A 224 -14.00 -16.19 2.23
CA ALA A 224 -15.03 -15.54 3.07
C ALA A 224 -15.55 -14.22 2.49
N ARG A 225 -15.31 -13.95 1.19
CA ARG A 225 -15.76 -12.73 0.52
C ARG A 225 -16.63 -13.08 -0.69
N ASP A 226 -17.45 -12.12 -1.11
CA ASP A 226 -18.29 -12.22 -2.30
C ASP A 226 -17.75 -11.30 -3.40
N TYR A 227 -17.49 -11.89 -4.58
CA TYR A 227 -16.94 -11.18 -5.74
C TYR A 227 -17.94 -10.19 -6.34
N ASP A 228 -19.20 -10.59 -6.48
CA ASP A 228 -20.22 -9.75 -7.12
C ASP A 228 -20.54 -8.56 -6.22
N LEU A 229 -20.66 -8.81 -4.91
CA LEU A 229 -20.83 -7.76 -3.91
C LEU A 229 -19.62 -6.81 -3.88
N THR A 230 -18.39 -7.33 -4.06
CA THR A 230 -17.20 -6.48 -4.14
C THR A 230 -17.28 -5.55 -5.35
N LEU A 231 -17.68 -6.04 -6.53
CA LEU A 231 -17.90 -5.19 -7.71
C LEU A 231 -19.04 -4.19 -7.49
N GLU A 232 -20.13 -4.62 -6.85
CA GLU A 232 -21.26 -3.74 -6.53
C GLU A 232 -20.84 -2.63 -5.56
N ALA A 233 -20.05 -2.94 -4.54
CA ALA A 233 -19.50 -1.97 -3.62
C ALA A 233 -18.59 -0.95 -4.30
N ILE A 234 -17.81 -1.35 -5.31
CA ILE A 234 -17.03 -0.40 -6.14
C ILE A 234 -17.96 0.56 -6.88
N ARG A 235 -19.08 0.07 -7.46
CA ARG A 235 -20.07 0.94 -8.13
C ARG A 235 -20.70 1.92 -7.15
N TRP A 236 -21.14 1.44 -5.99
CA TRP A 236 -21.65 2.31 -4.93
C TRP A 236 -20.62 3.35 -4.50
N ALA A 237 -19.34 2.96 -4.41
CA ALA A 237 -18.28 3.89 -4.06
C ALA A 237 -18.09 4.98 -5.12
N VAL A 238 -18.17 4.64 -6.42
CA VAL A 238 -18.07 5.65 -7.48
C VAL A 238 -19.28 6.59 -7.47
N ASP A 239 -20.49 6.05 -7.26
CA ASP A 239 -21.69 6.88 -7.10
C ASP A 239 -21.56 7.88 -5.95
N GLU A 240 -21.01 7.44 -4.81
CA GLU A 240 -20.92 8.27 -3.61
C GLU A 240 -19.70 9.21 -3.66
N PHE A 241 -18.49 8.74 -3.95
CA PHE A 241 -17.27 9.55 -3.94
C PHE A 241 -17.05 10.33 -5.24
N GLY A 242 -17.46 9.77 -6.37
CA GLY A 242 -17.22 10.34 -7.70
C GLY A 242 -15.95 9.79 -8.37
N LYS A 243 -15.81 10.13 -9.66
CA LYS A 243 -14.71 9.67 -10.52
C LYS A 243 -13.34 10.08 -9.95
N ASN A 244 -12.36 9.19 -10.13
CA ASN A 244 -10.96 9.37 -9.66
C ASN A 244 -10.78 9.45 -8.14
N LEU A 245 -11.82 9.18 -7.34
CA LEU A 245 -11.75 9.10 -5.87
C LEU A 245 -12.02 7.68 -5.35
N VAL A 246 -12.12 6.72 -6.28
CA VAL A 246 -12.26 5.30 -6.00
C VAL A 246 -11.08 4.56 -6.63
N THR A 247 -10.53 3.61 -5.90
CA THR A 247 -9.41 2.78 -6.40
C THR A 247 -9.71 1.31 -6.15
N SER A 248 -9.27 0.44 -7.05
CA SER A 248 -9.22 -1.00 -6.85
C SER A 248 -7.83 -1.54 -7.19
N ASN A 249 -7.57 -2.80 -6.86
CA ASN A 249 -6.35 -3.49 -7.25
C ASN A 249 -6.68 -4.88 -7.83
N ILE A 250 -5.76 -5.38 -8.64
CA ILE A 250 -5.72 -6.78 -9.08
C ILE A 250 -4.34 -7.29 -8.71
N ILE A 251 -4.29 -8.45 -8.05
CA ILE A 251 -3.07 -9.18 -7.76
C ILE A 251 -2.79 -10.09 -8.96
N VAL A 252 -1.66 -9.85 -9.61
CA VAL A 252 -1.18 -10.67 -10.72
C VAL A 252 -0.31 -11.82 -10.18
N GLY A 253 -0.42 -13.00 -10.79
CA GLY A 253 0.26 -14.23 -10.42
C GLY A 253 -0.60 -15.22 -9.62
N LEU A 254 -1.93 -15.07 -9.62
CA LEU A 254 -2.86 -15.98 -8.93
C LEU A 254 -3.41 -17.10 -9.84
N GLY A 255 -3.02 -17.10 -11.11
CA GLY A 255 -3.38 -18.10 -12.11
C GLY A 255 -4.34 -17.59 -13.19
N GLU A 256 -4.47 -16.28 -13.31
CA GLU A 256 -5.17 -15.57 -14.38
C GLU A 256 -4.37 -15.53 -15.68
N SER A 257 -5.07 -15.36 -16.81
CA SER A 257 -4.45 -14.97 -18.08
C SER A 257 -4.36 -13.45 -18.23
N ASP A 258 -3.55 -12.98 -19.17
CA ASP A 258 -3.44 -11.54 -19.48
C ASP A 258 -4.79 -10.97 -19.95
N GLU A 259 -5.59 -11.76 -20.68
CA GLU A 259 -6.94 -11.38 -21.11
C GLU A 259 -7.88 -11.20 -19.92
N GLU A 260 -7.87 -12.11 -18.93
CA GLU A 260 -8.69 -11.96 -17.71
C GLU A 260 -8.32 -10.67 -16.95
N VAL A 261 -7.03 -10.30 -16.92
CA VAL A 261 -6.57 -9.05 -16.29
C VAL A 261 -7.08 -7.85 -17.07
N LEU A 262 -6.96 -7.84 -18.40
CA LEU A 262 -7.41 -6.74 -19.25
C LEU A 262 -8.92 -6.53 -19.16
N GLU A 263 -9.72 -7.60 -19.24
CA GLU A 263 -11.17 -7.55 -19.07
C GLU A 263 -11.57 -6.98 -17.70
N SER A 264 -10.85 -7.37 -16.64
CA SER A 264 -11.07 -6.86 -15.29
C SER A 264 -10.75 -5.35 -15.19
N ILE A 265 -9.65 -4.91 -15.80
CA ILE A 265 -9.27 -3.49 -15.89
C ILE A 265 -10.32 -2.69 -16.65
N GLU A 266 -10.76 -3.18 -17.81
CA GLU A 266 -11.82 -2.55 -18.61
C GLU A 266 -13.11 -2.41 -17.81
N THR A 267 -13.54 -3.49 -17.15
CA THR A 267 -14.72 -3.49 -16.28
C THR A 267 -14.62 -2.43 -15.18
N LEU A 268 -13.46 -2.33 -14.50
CA LEU A 268 -13.24 -1.34 -13.45
C LEU A 268 -13.24 0.09 -14.01
N ALA A 269 -12.60 0.31 -15.15
CA ALA A 269 -12.54 1.62 -15.81
C ALA A 269 -13.91 2.10 -16.30
N GLU A 270 -14.78 1.18 -16.75
CA GLU A 270 -16.16 1.49 -17.12
C GLU A 270 -17.02 1.91 -15.94
N ILE A 271 -16.75 1.38 -14.74
CA ILE A 271 -17.47 1.76 -13.51
C ILE A 271 -17.14 3.21 -13.12
N GLY A 272 -15.88 3.65 -13.23
CA GLY A 272 -15.44 5.06 -13.04
C GLY A 272 -14.33 5.23 -12.02
#